data_AF-A0A3C1C179-F1
#
_entry.id   AF-A0A3C1C179-F1
#
_cell.length_a   1.000
_cell.length_b   1.000
_cell.length_c   1.000
_cell.angle_alpha   90.00
_cell.angle_beta   90.00
_cell.angle_gamma   90.00
#
_symmetry.space_group_name_H-M   'P 1'
#
loop_
_entity.id
_entity.type
_entity.pdbx_description
1 polymer ?
#
loop_
_entity_poly.entity_id
_entity_poly.type
_entity_poly.pdbx_seq_one_letter_code
_entity_poly.pdbx_strand_id
1 'polypeptide(L)'
;MKQIWRSLWLAGLLGAVAGCSGRPLGETVTVVSLAEHLSDPLWLARLDQPDTKMHTSYDRTGGNNDYGTFLRDSETPGWKVLVDLKGPGYVPRVWFTGAKDGYPHRFRFYFDGEENPRLEGDIKELFGGAKSPFLGPLAEYNNYCWYSFVPMPYAKSLRIECETGPAGAKPYFQISESALPRGTPVETFVWPLPERDVAALEKARAIWAAKKLPEAGDLREFTLADWKEGVSVDGPAVIRRLEFEPEWSKIPEESRDAALRDWMVSIRYDGSTNESVRVPLGDLCGMPWRRVRT
;
A
#
# COMPACT_ATOMS: atom_id res chain seq x y z
N MET A 1 75.33 -20.60 40.73
CA MET A 1 75.10 -22.05 40.51
C MET A 1 73.65 -22.27 40.08
N LYS A 2 73.41 -23.14 39.09
CA LYS A 2 72.15 -23.85 38.77
C LYS A 2 70.85 -23.05 38.49
N GLN A 3 70.53 -22.82 37.20
CA GLN A 3 69.58 -23.61 36.37
C GLN A 3 68.46 -24.43 37.08
N ILE A 4 67.17 -24.56 36.65
CA ILE A 4 66.29 -24.06 35.55
C ILE A 4 64.81 -24.07 36.06
N TRP A 5 63.86 -23.47 35.31
CA TRP A 5 62.43 -23.83 35.05
C TRP A 5 61.44 -22.67 35.34
N ARG A 6 61.02 -21.92 34.32
CA ARG A 6 59.91 -22.19 33.36
C ARG A 6 58.51 -22.21 33.98
N SER A 7 57.76 -21.14 33.75
CA SER A 7 56.33 -21.16 33.38
C SER A 7 55.95 -19.85 32.70
N LEU A 8 55.66 -19.91 31.40
CA LEU A 8 55.09 -18.79 30.66
C LEU A 8 53.57 -18.78 30.84
N TRP A 9 52.97 -17.61 31.00
CA TRP A 9 51.61 -17.36 30.51
C TRP A 9 51.56 -16.01 29.81
N LEU A 10 51.30 -16.07 28.51
CA LEU A 10 51.23 -14.93 27.60
C LEU A 10 49.76 -14.47 27.57
N ALA A 11 49.45 -13.32 28.17
CA ALA A 11 48.10 -12.75 28.10
C ALA A 11 47.88 -12.11 26.73
N GLY A 12 47.38 -12.89 25.78
CA GLY A 12 47.02 -12.42 24.44
C GLY A 12 45.76 -11.56 24.46
N LEU A 13 45.92 -10.25 24.22
CA LEU A 13 44.80 -9.34 23.92
C LEU A 13 44.26 -9.63 22.50
N LEU A 14 43.34 -10.59 22.41
CA LEU A 14 42.50 -10.80 21.23
C LEU A 14 41.31 -9.85 21.28
N GLY A 15 41.35 -8.81 20.44
CA GLY A 15 40.26 -7.84 20.31
C GLY A 15 39.02 -8.49 19.72
N ALA A 16 37.97 -8.63 20.54
CA ALA A 16 36.66 -9.02 20.07
C ALA A 16 35.98 -7.85 19.35
N VAL A 17 36.27 -7.66 18.06
CA VAL A 17 35.43 -6.85 17.18
C VAL A 17 34.15 -7.64 16.90
N ALA A 18 33.23 -7.60 17.87
CA ALA A 18 31.88 -8.13 17.72
C ALA A 18 31.11 -7.22 16.74
N GLY A 19 31.33 -7.43 15.45
CA GLY A 19 30.56 -6.78 14.40
C GLY A 19 29.09 -7.16 14.54
N CYS A 20 28.22 -6.16 14.77
CA CYS A 20 26.78 -6.33 14.80
C CYS A 20 26.21 -6.57 13.38
N SER A 21 26.68 -7.60 12.68
CA SER A 21 26.02 -8.15 11.51
C SER A 21 24.86 -9.03 11.97
N GLY A 22 23.78 -8.40 12.41
CA GLY A 22 22.51 -9.09 12.56
C GLY A 22 22.14 -9.76 11.24
N ARG A 23 21.68 -11.01 11.28
CA ARG A 23 21.08 -11.65 10.10
C ARG A 23 19.98 -10.72 9.56
N PRO A 24 19.84 -10.56 8.23
CA PRO A 24 18.70 -9.86 7.66
C PRO A 24 17.40 -10.46 8.21
N LEU A 25 16.49 -9.60 8.67
CA LEU A 25 15.19 -10.02 9.19
C LEU A 25 14.24 -10.24 8.00
N GLY A 26 13.96 -11.52 7.71
CA GLY A 26 12.99 -11.93 6.69
C GLY A 26 13.56 -12.08 5.28
N GLU A 27 12.66 -12.35 4.34
CA GLU A 27 12.94 -12.40 2.91
C GLU A 27 13.20 -10.99 2.33
N THR A 28 13.92 -10.91 1.22
CA THR A 28 14.23 -9.64 0.55
C THR A 28 12.97 -9.01 -0.01
N VAL A 29 12.65 -7.79 0.42
CA VAL A 29 11.58 -6.98 -0.19
C VAL A 29 12.01 -6.54 -1.58
N THR A 30 11.22 -6.90 -2.59
CA THR A 30 11.48 -6.62 -4.02
C THR A 30 10.25 -5.99 -4.67
N VAL A 31 10.36 -5.51 -5.91
CA VAL A 31 9.19 -5.11 -6.70
C VAL A 31 8.24 -6.29 -6.90
N VAL A 32 8.75 -7.52 -7.07
CA VAL A 32 7.94 -8.75 -7.21
C VAL A 32 7.11 -9.00 -5.95
N SER A 33 7.73 -9.08 -4.77
CA SER A 33 6.99 -9.36 -3.52
C SER A 33 5.97 -8.25 -3.19
N LEU A 34 6.28 -6.99 -3.51
CA LEU A 34 5.34 -5.88 -3.34
C LEU A 34 4.20 -5.90 -4.38
N ALA A 35 4.43 -6.40 -5.60
CA ALA A 35 3.38 -6.61 -6.59
C ALA A 35 2.45 -7.79 -6.25
N GLU A 36 2.92 -8.76 -5.47
CA GLU A 36 2.07 -9.83 -4.93
C GLU A 36 1.04 -9.27 -3.93
N HIS A 37 1.41 -8.28 -3.10
CA HIS A 37 0.46 -7.59 -2.21
C HIS A 37 -0.65 -6.88 -3.00
N LEU A 38 -0.33 -6.30 -4.17
CA LEU A 38 -1.33 -5.72 -5.09
C LEU A 38 -2.20 -6.78 -5.77
N SER A 39 -1.72 -8.02 -5.83
CA SER A 39 -2.40 -9.15 -6.50
C SER A 39 -3.34 -9.95 -5.57
N ASP A 40 -3.13 -9.90 -4.25
CA ASP A 40 -3.91 -10.67 -3.28
C ASP A 40 -4.96 -9.81 -2.56
N PRO A 41 -6.27 -10.03 -2.77
CA PRO A 41 -7.30 -9.30 -2.05
C PRO A 41 -7.32 -9.58 -0.54
N LEU A 42 -6.73 -10.69 -0.08
CA LEU A 42 -6.62 -10.96 1.36
C LEU A 42 -5.56 -10.09 2.03
N TRP A 43 -4.66 -9.47 1.26
CA TRP A 43 -3.67 -8.55 1.80
C TRP A 43 -4.32 -7.41 2.59
N LEU A 44 -5.46 -6.89 2.12
CA LEU A 44 -6.22 -5.83 2.80
C LEU A 44 -6.70 -6.23 4.21
N ALA A 45 -6.96 -7.52 4.45
CA ALA A 45 -7.46 -8.03 5.73
C ALA A 45 -6.34 -8.34 6.74
N ARG A 46 -5.06 -8.25 6.34
CA ARG A 46 -3.92 -8.54 7.21
C ARG A 46 -3.67 -7.40 8.20
N LEU A 47 -3.59 -7.75 9.49
CA LEU A 47 -3.27 -6.82 10.58
C LEU A 47 -1.75 -6.71 10.86
N ASP A 48 -0.94 -7.58 10.25
CA ASP A 48 0.53 -7.62 10.38
C ASP A 48 1.26 -6.84 9.26
N GLN A 49 0.56 -5.90 8.61
CA GLN A 49 1.14 -5.01 7.60
C GLN A 49 1.97 -3.89 8.25
N PRO A 50 3.00 -3.37 7.55
CA PRO A 50 3.73 -2.18 8.00
C PRO A 50 2.84 -0.93 8.06
N ASP A 51 3.02 -0.12 9.10
CA ASP A 51 2.44 1.23 9.16
C ASP A 51 2.82 2.04 7.91
N THR A 52 1.82 2.68 7.29
CA THR A 52 2.01 3.55 6.14
C THR A 52 1.79 5.01 6.52
N LYS A 53 2.81 5.84 6.32
CA LYS A 53 2.77 7.29 6.52
C LYS A 53 2.44 7.96 5.19
N MET A 54 1.64 9.01 5.21
CA MET A 54 1.32 9.78 4.00
C MET A 54 1.87 11.20 4.11
N HIS A 55 2.87 11.51 3.28
CA HIS A 55 3.46 12.84 3.14
C HIS A 55 2.67 13.62 2.10
N THR A 56 2.09 14.76 2.46
CA THR A 56 1.20 15.51 1.56
C THR A 56 1.52 17.00 1.53
N SER A 57 0.97 17.68 0.54
CA SER A 57 1.01 19.14 0.38
C SER A 57 0.07 19.92 1.31
N TYR A 58 -0.48 19.29 2.36
CA TYR A 58 -1.52 19.88 3.22
C TYR A 58 -1.14 21.23 3.84
N ASP A 59 -2.15 22.04 4.15
CA ASP A 59 -1.98 23.31 4.85
C ASP A 59 -1.63 23.05 6.32
N ARG A 60 -0.35 23.28 6.69
CA ARG A 60 0.14 23.11 8.07
C ARG A 60 -0.52 24.03 9.10
N THR A 61 -1.32 25.02 8.67
CA THR A 61 -2.12 25.86 9.57
C THR A 61 -3.50 25.28 9.88
N GLY A 62 -3.92 24.22 9.17
CA GLY A 62 -5.29 23.70 9.21
C GLY A 62 -6.27 24.48 8.30
N GLY A 63 -5.76 25.33 7.41
CA GLY A 63 -6.52 25.97 6.35
C GLY A 63 -6.85 25.03 5.18
N ASN A 64 -7.14 25.60 4.01
CA ASN A 64 -7.55 24.88 2.79
C ASN A 64 -6.58 25.16 1.61
N ASN A 65 -5.37 25.64 1.88
CA ASN A 65 -4.33 25.83 0.87
C ASN A 65 -3.42 24.60 0.78
N ASP A 66 -4.02 23.43 0.54
CA ASP A 66 -3.35 22.11 0.57
C ASP A 66 -2.46 21.82 -0.65
N TYR A 67 -1.79 22.84 -1.18
CA TYR A 67 -0.86 22.77 -2.32
C TYR A 67 0.45 23.50 -2.01
N GLY A 68 1.54 23.07 -2.62
CA GLY A 68 2.84 23.77 -2.52
C GLY A 68 3.51 23.70 -1.14
N THR A 69 2.94 23.02 -0.15
CA THR A 69 3.63 22.73 1.12
C THR A 69 4.68 21.62 0.92
N PHE A 70 5.87 22.03 0.49
CA PHE A 70 7.01 21.12 0.28
C PHE A 70 7.73 20.80 1.61
N LEU A 71 8.65 19.83 1.56
CA LEU A 71 9.58 19.56 2.67
C LEU A 71 10.63 20.67 2.77
N ARG A 72 11.22 21.05 1.62
CA ARG A 72 12.21 22.12 1.47
C ARG A 72 12.47 22.46 -0.01
N ASP A 73 13.24 23.51 -0.26
CA ASP A 73 13.87 23.74 -1.56
C ASP A 73 14.89 22.64 -1.91
N SER A 74 15.01 22.33 -3.21
CA SER A 74 16.12 21.51 -3.73
C SER A 74 17.38 22.36 -3.86
N GLU A 75 18.54 21.69 -3.91
CA GLU A 75 19.81 22.31 -4.34
C GLU A 75 19.78 22.72 -5.81
N THR A 76 18.91 22.11 -6.63
CA THR A 76 18.67 22.56 -8.02
C THR A 76 17.65 23.71 -8.03
N PRO A 77 18.01 24.92 -8.53
CA PRO A 77 17.06 26.03 -8.63
C PRO A 77 15.80 25.66 -9.44
N GLY A 78 14.64 26.05 -8.92
CA GLY A 78 13.34 25.72 -9.51
C GLY A 78 12.77 24.36 -9.09
N TRP A 79 13.53 23.52 -8.36
CA TRP A 79 13.07 22.22 -7.84
C TRP A 79 12.75 22.28 -6.34
N LYS A 80 11.89 21.37 -5.90
CA LYS A 80 11.41 21.24 -4.52
C LYS A 80 11.50 19.80 -4.07
N VAL A 81 11.89 19.58 -2.82
CA VAL A 81 11.88 18.24 -2.21
C VAL A 81 10.50 17.99 -1.61
N LEU A 82 9.85 16.89 -2.02
CA LEU A 82 8.55 16.46 -1.48
C LEU A 82 8.78 15.60 -0.23
N VAL A 83 9.70 14.63 -0.36
CA VAL A 83 10.09 13.71 0.70
C VAL A 83 11.58 13.40 0.63
N ASP A 84 12.15 13.02 1.78
CA ASP A 84 13.54 12.57 1.91
C ASP A 84 13.59 11.44 2.95
N LEU A 85 13.15 10.26 2.52
CA LEU A 85 12.88 9.08 3.34
C LEU A 85 14.19 8.37 3.71
N LYS A 86 14.27 7.80 4.92
CA LYS A 86 15.51 7.22 5.49
C LYS A 86 15.29 5.83 6.08
N GLY A 87 16.28 4.96 5.92
CA GLY A 87 16.20 3.54 6.27
C GLY A 87 15.69 2.67 5.11
N PRO A 88 15.54 1.35 5.31
CA PRO A 88 14.86 0.50 4.34
C PRO A 88 13.36 0.80 4.32
N GLY A 89 12.75 0.76 3.14
CA GLY A 89 11.33 1.06 2.98
C GLY A 89 10.86 0.88 1.54
N TYR A 90 9.60 1.23 1.28
CA TYR A 90 9.07 1.38 -0.06
C TYR A 90 8.03 2.50 -0.13
N VAL A 91 7.87 3.09 -1.32
CA VAL A 91 6.73 3.97 -1.64
C VAL A 91 5.70 3.14 -2.40
N PRO A 92 4.56 2.74 -1.79
CA PRO A 92 3.48 2.03 -2.49
C PRO A 92 2.59 2.91 -3.35
N ARG A 93 2.58 4.23 -3.12
CA ARG A 93 1.71 5.15 -3.87
C ARG A 93 2.34 6.53 -4.02
N VAL A 94 2.35 7.02 -5.25
CA VAL A 94 2.48 8.46 -5.57
C VAL A 94 1.18 8.94 -6.18
N TRP A 95 0.70 10.09 -5.75
CA TRP A 95 -0.44 10.80 -6.34
C TRP A 95 -0.10 12.27 -6.47
N PHE A 96 -0.54 12.88 -7.58
CA PHE A 96 -0.26 14.27 -7.90
C PHE A 96 -1.37 14.92 -8.75
N THR A 97 -1.63 16.21 -8.53
CA THR A 97 -2.29 17.07 -9.52
C THR A 97 -1.76 18.50 -9.46
N GLY A 98 -2.10 19.32 -10.47
CA GLY A 98 -1.64 20.71 -10.62
C GLY A 98 -0.99 21.02 -11.97
N ALA A 99 -0.60 20.01 -12.75
CA ALA A 99 0.11 20.16 -14.04
C ALA A 99 -0.77 20.14 -15.29
N LYS A 100 -2.05 20.51 -15.17
CA LYS A 100 -3.05 20.34 -16.25
C LYS A 100 -2.84 21.29 -17.43
N ASP A 101 -2.27 22.48 -17.21
CA ASP A 101 -2.27 23.59 -18.17
C ASP A 101 -1.17 23.49 -19.25
N GLY A 102 -1.04 22.32 -19.87
CA GLY A 102 -0.13 22.06 -21.00
C GLY A 102 1.37 22.00 -20.65
N TYR A 103 1.81 22.67 -19.59
CA TYR A 103 3.21 22.72 -19.17
C TYR A 103 3.69 21.36 -18.60
N PRO A 104 4.96 20.97 -18.80
CA PRO A 104 5.53 19.80 -18.15
C PRO A 104 5.77 20.07 -16.66
N HIS A 105 5.60 19.05 -15.82
CA HIS A 105 5.90 19.10 -14.40
C HIS A 105 6.70 17.84 -14.05
N ARG A 106 8.01 18.00 -14.04
CA ARG A 106 8.95 16.87 -13.97
C ARG A 106 9.20 16.44 -12.53
N PHE A 107 9.42 15.15 -12.38
CA PHE A 107 9.76 14.49 -11.11
C PHE A 107 11.13 13.83 -11.22
N ARG A 108 11.82 13.72 -10.08
CA ARG A 108 13.11 13.04 -9.91
C ARG A 108 13.09 12.17 -8.67
N PHE A 109 13.63 10.96 -8.79
CA PHE A 109 13.70 9.97 -7.72
C PHE A 109 15.16 9.53 -7.54
N TYR A 110 15.71 9.81 -6.36
CA TYR A 110 17.09 9.49 -5.99
C TYR A 110 17.06 8.38 -4.94
N PHE A 111 17.61 7.21 -5.27
CA PHE A 111 17.58 6.05 -4.38
C PHE A 111 18.91 5.91 -3.65
N ASP A 112 18.88 5.45 -2.41
CA ASP A 112 20.05 5.04 -1.59
C ASP A 112 21.22 6.04 -1.47
N GLY A 113 20.96 7.32 -1.73
CA GLY A 113 21.95 8.40 -1.68
C GLY A 113 22.63 8.70 -3.01
N GLU A 114 22.07 8.26 -4.14
CA GLU A 114 22.55 8.60 -5.48
C GLU A 114 22.60 10.11 -5.74
N GLU A 115 23.67 10.57 -6.38
CA GLU A 115 23.83 11.96 -6.82
C GLU A 115 22.96 12.29 -8.05
N ASN A 116 22.75 11.32 -8.93
CA ASN A 116 21.93 11.45 -10.14
C ASN A 116 20.57 10.75 -9.93
N PRO A 117 19.46 11.29 -10.46
CA PRO A 117 18.16 10.64 -10.33
C PRO A 117 18.12 9.36 -11.17
N ARG A 118 17.74 8.24 -10.53
CA ARG A 118 17.59 6.93 -11.20
C ARG A 118 16.36 6.89 -12.10
N LEU A 119 15.31 7.61 -11.70
CA LEU A 119 14.10 7.84 -12.47
C LEU A 119 13.87 9.36 -12.55
N GLU A 120 13.70 9.87 -13.77
CA GLU A 120 13.35 11.27 -14.05
C GLU A 120 12.40 11.30 -15.26
N GLY A 121 11.41 12.19 -15.24
CA GLY A 121 10.44 12.31 -16.34
C GLY A 121 9.31 13.29 -16.02
N ASP A 122 8.50 13.60 -17.03
CA ASP A 122 7.26 14.34 -16.82
C ASP A 122 6.21 13.47 -16.13
N ILE A 123 5.41 14.04 -15.21
CA ILE A 123 4.39 13.28 -14.48
C ILE A 123 3.33 12.64 -15.39
N LYS A 124 3.04 13.22 -16.56
CA LYS A 124 2.10 12.69 -17.56
C LYS A 124 2.68 11.51 -18.33
N GLU A 125 4.00 11.48 -18.52
CA GLU A 125 4.70 10.35 -19.16
C GLU A 125 4.96 9.22 -18.17
N LEU A 126 5.40 9.58 -16.95
CA LEU A 126 5.67 8.63 -15.88
C LEU A 126 4.38 7.94 -15.43
N PHE A 127 3.35 8.68 -15.04
CA PHE A 127 2.15 8.11 -14.41
C PHE A 127 0.87 8.34 -15.24
N GLY A 128 1.00 8.52 -16.56
CA GLY A 128 -0.14 8.61 -17.48
C GLY A 128 -0.78 7.27 -17.84
N GLY A 129 -0.16 6.13 -17.49
CA GLY A 129 -0.70 4.79 -17.72
C GLY A 129 -0.42 4.18 -19.09
N ALA A 130 0.44 4.82 -19.90
CA ALA A 130 0.71 4.43 -21.29
C ALA A 130 2.12 3.83 -21.53
N LYS A 131 3.01 3.83 -20.52
CA LYS A 131 4.42 3.42 -20.68
C LYS A 131 4.81 2.42 -19.60
N SER A 132 5.22 1.22 -20.00
CA SER A 132 5.75 0.20 -19.07
C SER A 132 6.91 0.75 -18.23
N PRO A 133 6.95 0.49 -16.91
CA PRO A 133 6.06 -0.37 -16.11
C PRO A 133 4.80 0.34 -15.57
N PHE A 134 4.66 1.64 -15.80
CA PHE A 134 3.57 2.47 -15.30
C PHE A 134 2.36 2.42 -16.23
N LEU A 135 1.67 1.28 -16.23
CA LEU A 135 0.51 1.00 -17.07
C LEU A 135 -0.80 0.94 -16.26
N GLY A 136 -1.90 1.37 -16.89
CA GLY A 136 -3.23 1.35 -16.25
C GLY A 136 -3.75 -0.08 -16.01
N PRO A 137 -4.43 -0.35 -14.87
CA PRO A 137 -4.85 0.61 -13.84
C PRO A 137 -3.87 0.77 -12.65
N LEU A 138 -2.62 0.29 -12.74
CA LEU A 138 -1.65 0.47 -11.64
C LEU A 138 -1.06 1.88 -11.62
N ALA A 139 -0.91 2.51 -12.78
CA ALA A 139 -0.68 3.95 -12.89
C ALA A 139 -1.53 4.51 -14.02
N GLU A 140 -2.17 5.67 -13.83
CA GLU A 140 -2.97 6.34 -14.86
C GLU A 140 -3.27 7.80 -14.50
N TYR A 141 -3.72 8.55 -15.51
CA TYR A 141 -4.45 9.80 -15.31
C TYR A 141 -5.95 9.53 -15.18
N ASN A 142 -6.53 9.83 -14.03
CA ASN A 142 -7.95 9.61 -13.73
C ASN A 142 -8.47 10.73 -12.82
N ASN A 143 -9.73 11.14 -12.93
CA ASN A 143 -10.37 12.18 -12.09
C ASN A 143 -9.51 13.45 -11.86
N TYR A 144 -8.86 13.94 -12.93
CA TYR A 144 -7.96 15.09 -12.92
C TYR A 144 -6.69 14.97 -12.05
N CYS A 145 -6.23 13.75 -11.77
CA CYS A 145 -4.96 13.48 -11.09
C CYS A 145 -4.17 12.38 -11.80
N TRP A 146 -2.86 12.36 -11.55
CA TRP A 146 -1.97 11.25 -11.92
C TRP A 146 -1.65 10.45 -10.67
N TYR A 147 -1.64 9.13 -10.78
CA TYR A 147 -1.19 8.26 -9.70
C TYR A 147 -0.40 7.07 -10.21
N SER A 148 0.41 6.49 -9.31
CA SER A 148 1.07 5.22 -9.51
C SER A 148 1.07 4.42 -8.21
N PHE A 149 0.64 3.16 -8.31
CA PHE A 149 0.78 2.09 -7.33
C PHE A 149 1.98 1.17 -7.62
N VAL A 150 2.78 1.46 -8.64
CA VAL A 150 4.02 0.70 -8.91
C VAL A 150 4.97 0.93 -7.73
N PRO A 151 5.31 -0.12 -6.95
CA PRO A 151 6.04 0.04 -5.71
C PRO A 151 7.49 0.41 -5.97
N MET A 152 7.99 1.39 -5.23
CA MET A 152 9.39 1.85 -5.31
C MET A 152 10.14 1.51 -4.01
N PRO A 153 10.69 0.29 -3.87
CA PRO A 153 11.53 -0.11 -2.74
C PRO A 153 12.89 0.60 -2.71
N TYR A 154 13.44 0.79 -1.51
CA TYR A 154 14.76 1.37 -1.25
C TYR A 154 15.40 0.79 0.01
N ALA A 155 16.71 0.57 0.00
CA ALA A 155 17.44 -0.09 1.10
C ALA A 155 18.00 0.89 2.15
N LYS A 156 18.25 2.15 1.77
CA LYS A 156 18.87 3.17 2.63
C LYS A 156 18.09 4.48 2.67
N SER A 157 17.54 4.92 1.53
CA SER A 157 16.79 6.17 1.43
C SER A 157 16.09 6.35 0.09
N LEU A 158 15.06 7.19 0.04
CA LEU A 158 14.47 7.69 -1.21
C LEU A 158 14.15 9.18 -1.08
N ARG A 159 14.79 10.02 -1.90
CA ARG A 159 14.45 11.44 -2.05
C ARG A 159 13.65 11.63 -3.32
N ILE A 160 12.50 12.28 -3.23
CA ILE A 160 11.63 12.61 -4.37
C ILE A 160 11.53 14.12 -4.49
N GLU A 161 11.78 14.62 -5.69
CA GLU A 161 11.74 16.03 -6.04
C GLU A 161 10.79 16.28 -7.22
N CYS A 162 10.19 17.45 -7.28
CA CYS A 162 9.47 17.94 -8.45
C CYS A 162 9.86 19.38 -8.79
N GLU A 163 9.54 19.81 -9.99
CA GLU A 163 9.62 21.23 -10.36
C GLU A 163 8.61 22.06 -9.55
N THR A 164 8.92 23.33 -9.28
CA THR A 164 7.99 24.24 -8.58
C THR A 164 6.73 24.51 -9.41
N GLY A 165 6.82 24.36 -10.73
CA GLY A 165 5.82 24.80 -11.70
C GLY A 165 5.92 26.30 -12.00
N PRO A 166 5.13 26.80 -12.97
CA PRO A 166 5.02 28.22 -13.29
C PRO A 166 4.36 29.02 -12.16
N ALA A 167 4.46 30.34 -12.23
CA ALA A 167 3.76 31.24 -11.30
C ALA A 167 2.24 30.96 -11.29
N GLY A 168 1.67 30.77 -10.10
CA GLY A 168 0.26 30.41 -9.93
C GLY A 168 -0.05 28.91 -9.97
N ALA A 169 0.93 28.05 -10.24
CA ALA A 169 0.75 26.60 -10.14
C ALA A 169 0.32 26.17 -8.74
N LYS A 170 -0.58 25.19 -8.67
CA LYS A 170 -1.04 24.57 -7.42
C LYS A 170 -0.67 23.09 -7.41
N PRO A 171 0.58 22.73 -7.07
CA PRO A 171 1.00 21.34 -6.98
C PRO A 171 0.44 20.70 -5.70
N TYR A 172 -0.52 19.80 -5.87
CA TYR A 172 -1.05 18.94 -4.80
C TYR A 172 -0.37 17.58 -4.91
N PHE A 173 0.13 17.02 -3.80
CA PHE A 173 0.77 15.70 -3.80
C PHE A 173 0.41 14.86 -2.58
N GLN A 174 0.50 13.54 -2.75
CA GLN A 174 0.49 12.54 -1.68
C GLN A 174 1.54 11.48 -2.02
N ILE A 175 2.54 11.32 -1.16
CA ILE A 175 3.52 10.23 -1.22
C ILE A 175 3.27 9.32 -0.02
N SER A 176 2.90 8.07 -0.27
CA SER A 176 2.80 7.06 0.80
C SER A 176 4.18 6.43 1.03
N GLU A 177 4.57 6.29 2.29
CA GLU A 177 5.80 5.63 2.76
C GLU A 177 5.41 4.46 3.65
N SER A 178 5.90 3.27 3.32
CA SER A 178 5.88 2.10 4.21
C SER A 178 7.32 1.85 4.66
N ALA A 179 7.65 2.31 5.87
CA ALA A 179 8.99 2.18 6.44
C ALA A 179 9.18 0.77 7.01
N LEU A 180 10.33 0.14 6.72
CA LEU A 180 10.62 -1.24 7.12
C LEU A 180 11.54 -1.28 8.36
N PRO A 181 11.53 -2.39 9.13
CA PRO A 181 12.46 -2.58 10.23
C PRO A 181 13.93 -2.38 9.82
N ARG A 182 14.73 -1.82 10.73
CA ARG A 182 16.16 -1.60 10.49
C ARG A 182 16.86 -2.95 10.21
N GLY A 183 17.46 -3.08 9.03
CA GLY A 183 18.15 -4.30 8.61
C GLY A 183 17.28 -5.31 7.86
N THR A 184 16.02 -4.98 7.56
CA THR A 184 15.25 -5.69 6.53
C THR A 184 16.01 -5.64 5.20
N PRO A 185 16.25 -6.78 4.53
CA PRO A 185 16.86 -6.79 3.21
C PRO A 185 15.86 -6.22 2.19
N VAL A 186 16.31 -5.27 1.37
CA VAL A 186 15.51 -4.64 0.33
C VAL A 186 16.33 -4.61 -0.96
N GLU A 187 15.71 -5.02 -2.06
CA GLU A 187 16.23 -4.75 -3.39
C GLU A 187 15.70 -3.38 -3.85
N THR A 188 16.58 -2.40 -3.92
CA THR A 188 16.26 -1.03 -4.32
C THR A 188 15.82 -0.96 -5.78
N PHE A 189 14.65 -0.35 -6.03
CA PHE A 189 14.02 -0.17 -7.34
C PHE A 189 15.02 0.21 -8.44
N VAL A 190 15.09 -0.58 -9.50
CA VAL A 190 16.01 -0.36 -10.63
C VAL A 190 15.30 0.26 -11.83
N TRP A 191 16.04 0.93 -12.71
CA TRP A 191 15.51 1.53 -13.93
C TRP A 191 16.45 1.28 -15.13
N PRO A 192 15.98 0.68 -16.24
CA PRO A 192 14.67 0.05 -16.42
C PRO A 192 14.46 -1.16 -15.49
N LEU A 193 13.20 -1.54 -15.24
CA LEU A 193 12.88 -2.75 -14.46
C LEU A 193 13.26 -4.03 -15.23
N PRO A 194 13.73 -5.08 -14.53
CA PRO A 194 13.98 -6.38 -15.14
C PRO A 194 12.66 -7.09 -15.49
N GLU A 195 12.74 -8.03 -16.43
CA GLU A 195 11.56 -8.74 -16.97
C GLU A 195 10.68 -9.40 -15.89
N ARG A 196 11.29 -9.95 -14.83
CA ARG A 196 10.55 -10.56 -13.70
C ARG A 196 9.66 -9.56 -12.96
N ASP A 197 10.13 -8.31 -12.79
CA ASP A 197 9.44 -7.26 -12.05
C ASP A 197 8.28 -6.73 -12.92
N VAL A 198 8.53 -6.55 -14.21
CA VAL A 198 7.50 -6.20 -15.20
C VAL A 198 6.42 -7.28 -15.27
N ALA A 199 6.79 -8.57 -15.29
CA ALA A 199 5.84 -9.68 -15.30
C ALA A 199 4.98 -9.74 -14.03
N ALA A 200 5.55 -9.46 -12.85
CA ALA A 200 4.82 -9.39 -11.59
C ALA A 200 3.80 -8.22 -11.58
N LEU A 201 4.19 -7.06 -12.11
CA LEU A 201 3.30 -5.90 -12.25
C LEU A 201 2.19 -6.17 -13.29
N GLU A 202 2.48 -6.82 -14.41
CA GLU A 202 1.47 -7.22 -15.39
C GLU A 202 0.44 -8.21 -14.81
N LYS A 203 0.86 -9.14 -13.95
CA LYS A 203 -0.05 -10.03 -13.20
C LYS A 203 -1.00 -9.23 -12.30
N ALA A 204 -0.48 -8.30 -11.50
CA ALA A 204 -1.30 -7.42 -10.66
C ALA A 204 -2.26 -6.56 -11.50
N ARG A 205 -1.76 -6.00 -12.60
CA ARG A 205 -2.52 -5.17 -13.56
C ARG A 205 -3.69 -5.95 -14.18
N ALA A 206 -3.47 -7.21 -14.56
CA ALA A 206 -4.51 -8.08 -15.11
C ALA A 206 -5.63 -8.37 -14.09
N ILE A 207 -5.27 -8.63 -12.83
CA ILE A 207 -6.22 -8.86 -11.72
C ILE A 207 -7.08 -7.60 -11.49
N TRP A 208 -6.46 -6.42 -11.44
CA TRP A 208 -7.19 -5.14 -11.27
C TRP A 208 -8.07 -4.83 -12.49
N ALA A 209 -7.58 -5.07 -13.71
CA ALA A 209 -8.33 -4.85 -14.95
C ALA A 209 -9.57 -5.76 -15.07
N ALA A 210 -9.55 -6.96 -14.47
CA ALA A 210 -10.69 -7.86 -14.43
C ALA A 210 -11.87 -7.33 -13.57
N LYS A 211 -11.61 -6.39 -12.65
CA LYS A 211 -12.60 -5.77 -11.74
C LYS A 211 -13.45 -6.79 -10.96
N LYS A 212 -12.86 -7.94 -10.64
CA LYS A 212 -13.45 -9.04 -9.90
C LYS A 212 -12.40 -9.62 -8.96
N LEU A 213 -12.83 -10.11 -7.80
CA LEU A 213 -11.97 -10.91 -6.95
C LEU A 213 -11.62 -12.22 -7.68
N PRO A 214 -10.36 -12.69 -7.62
CA PRO A 214 -10.00 -14.02 -8.10
C PRO A 214 -10.85 -15.11 -7.44
N GLU A 215 -11.34 -16.07 -8.23
CA GLU A 215 -12.05 -17.23 -7.71
C GLU A 215 -11.11 -18.08 -6.85
N ALA A 216 -11.46 -18.29 -5.58
CA ALA A 216 -10.67 -19.06 -4.64
C ALA A 216 -11.48 -19.50 -3.41
N GLY A 217 -11.19 -20.71 -2.93
CA GLY A 217 -11.93 -21.35 -1.83
C GLY A 217 -13.17 -22.11 -2.32
N ASP A 218 -13.79 -22.85 -1.41
CA ASP A 218 -15.01 -23.62 -1.70
C ASP A 218 -16.25 -22.74 -1.54
N LEU A 219 -17.15 -22.76 -2.52
CA LEU A 219 -18.49 -22.20 -2.35
C LEU A 219 -19.29 -23.08 -1.37
N ARG A 220 -19.89 -22.47 -0.35
CA ARG A 220 -20.83 -23.13 0.58
C ARG A 220 -22.12 -22.33 0.63
N GLU A 221 -23.21 -22.97 0.25
CA GLU A 221 -24.54 -22.38 0.22
C GLU A 221 -25.38 -22.88 1.40
N PHE A 222 -26.18 -21.98 1.98
CA PHE A 222 -27.02 -22.28 3.14
C PHE A 222 -28.35 -21.54 3.02
N THR A 223 -29.45 -22.19 3.40
CA THR A 223 -30.78 -21.58 3.42
C THR A 223 -31.21 -21.31 4.85
N LEU A 224 -31.33 -20.03 5.22
CA LEU A 224 -31.80 -19.58 6.53
C LEU A 224 -33.31 -19.35 6.49
N ALA A 225 -34.10 -20.37 6.87
CA ALA A 225 -35.56 -20.34 6.74
C ALA A 225 -36.31 -19.73 7.94
N ASP A 226 -35.75 -19.83 9.16
CA ASP A 226 -36.44 -19.42 10.39
C ASP A 226 -35.64 -18.45 11.29
N TRP A 227 -34.42 -18.10 10.89
CA TRP A 227 -33.50 -17.18 11.58
C TRP A 227 -33.08 -17.60 13.01
N LYS A 228 -33.37 -18.85 13.43
CA LYS A 228 -33.02 -19.34 14.76
C LYS A 228 -31.63 -19.97 14.82
N GLU A 229 -31.25 -20.67 13.76
CA GLU A 229 -29.95 -21.33 13.66
C GLU A 229 -29.04 -20.57 12.69
N GLY A 230 -27.82 -20.28 13.14
CA GLY A 230 -26.78 -19.69 12.30
C GLY A 230 -25.93 -20.75 11.60
N VAL A 231 -25.22 -20.35 10.57
CA VAL A 231 -24.22 -21.20 9.91
C VAL A 231 -22.91 -21.22 10.69
N SER A 232 -22.24 -22.37 10.72
CA SER A 232 -20.90 -22.53 11.29
C SER A 232 -19.93 -23.00 10.22
N VAL A 233 -18.72 -22.47 10.25
CA VAL A 233 -17.61 -22.86 9.37
C VAL A 233 -16.43 -23.22 10.25
N ASP A 234 -16.08 -24.51 10.29
CA ASP A 234 -14.94 -24.98 11.05
C ASP A 234 -13.63 -24.43 10.48
N GLY A 235 -12.76 -23.95 11.37
CA GLY A 235 -11.49 -23.34 11.04
C GLY A 235 -10.28 -24.31 11.11
N PRO A 236 -9.08 -23.83 10.73
CA PRO A 236 -8.77 -22.48 10.27
C PRO A 236 -9.23 -22.25 8.83
N ALA A 237 -9.96 -21.15 8.58
CA ALA A 237 -10.50 -20.78 7.28
C ALA A 237 -10.60 -19.26 7.13
N VAL A 238 -10.71 -18.76 5.88
CA VAL A 238 -10.91 -17.34 5.57
C VAL A 238 -12.16 -17.18 4.71
N ILE A 239 -13.13 -16.41 5.19
CA ILE A 239 -14.32 -16.05 4.41
C ILE A 239 -13.91 -14.98 3.40
N ARG A 240 -13.83 -15.35 2.11
CA ARG A 240 -13.40 -14.44 1.02
C ARG A 240 -14.54 -13.64 0.38
N ARG A 241 -15.78 -14.14 0.51
CA ARG A 241 -17.01 -13.55 -0.04
C ARG A 241 -18.17 -13.96 0.86
N LEU A 242 -19.09 -13.03 1.13
CA LEU A 242 -20.40 -13.29 1.73
C LEU A 242 -21.45 -12.77 0.76
N GLU A 243 -22.42 -13.61 0.44
CA GLU A 243 -23.54 -13.28 -0.43
C GLU A 243 -24.83 -13.61 0.29
N PHE A 244 -25.83 -12.76 0.08
CA PHE A 244 -27.15 -12.91 0.65
C PHE A 244 -28.14 -12.76 -0.49
N GLU A 245 -28.90 -13.81 -0.75
CA GLU A 245 -29.98 -13.81 -1.75
C GLU A 245 -31.33 -14.01 -1.02
N PRO A 246 -31.97 -12.92 -0.56
CA PRO A 246 -33.34 -12.99 -0.06
C PRO A 246 -34.30 -13.48 -1.15
N GLU A 247 -35.26 -14.31 -0.78
CA GLU A 247 -36.34 -14.72 -1.70
C GLU A 247 -37.31 -13.55 -1.97
N TRP A 248 -36.89 -12.60 -2.81
CA TRP A 248 -37.61 -11.35 -3.09
C TRP A 248 -39.02 -11.55 -3.64
N SER A 249 -39.32 -12.72 -4.21
CA SER A 249 -40.67 -13.13 -4.65
C SER A 249 -41.63 -13.38 -3.48
N LYS A 250 -41.12 -13.70 -2.28
CA LYS A 250 -41.90 -13.90 -1.05
C LYS A 250 -42.04 -12.63 -0.20
N ILE A 251 -41.35 -11.54 -0.58
CA ILE A 251 -41.35 -10.27 0.16
C ILE A 251 -42.05 -9.21 -0.70
N PRO A 252 -43.18 -8.62 -0.24
CA PRO A 252 -43.84 -7.51 -0.93
C PRO A 252 -42.85 -6.37 -1.21
N GLU A 253 -42.94 -5.75 -2.38
CA GLU A 253 -41.93 -4.79 -2.86
C GLU A 253 -41.75 -3.60 -1.91
N GLU A 254 -42.87 -3.10 -1.40
CA GLU A 254 -42.96 -2.05 -0.38
C GLU A 254 -42.29 -2.40 0.96
N SER A 255 -42.08 -3.71 1.22
CA SER A 255 -41.47 -4.22 2.45
C SER A 255 -39.98 -4.57 2.31
N ARG A 256 -39.43 -4.63 1.09
CA ARG A 256 -38.03 -5.05 0.86
C ARG A 256 -37.01 -4.11 1.52
N ASP A 257 -37.32 -2.82 1.56
CA ASP A 257 -36.46 -1.80 2.20
C ASP A 257 -36.51 -1.85 3.73
N ALA A 258 -37.62 -2.32 4.31
CA ALA A 258 -37.70 -2.61 5.74
C ALA A 258 -36.94 -3.90 6.06
N ALA A 259 -37.11 -4.97 5.28
CA ALA A 259 -36.39 -6.23 5.45
C ALA A 259 -34.87 -6.04 5.46
N LEU A 260 -34.31 -5.24 4.53
CA LEU A 260 -32.88 -4.91 4.49
C LEU A 260 -32.38 -4.13 5.73
N ARG A 261 -33.26 -3.47 6.49
CA ARG A 261 -32.91 -2.75 7.73
C ARG A 261 -33.07 -3.62 8.98
N ASP A 262 -34.13 -4.41 9.01
CA ASP A 262 -34.55 -5.14 10.19
C ASP A 262 -33.81 -6.49 10.31
N TRP A 263 -33.36 -7.05 9.19
CA TRP A 263 -32.54 -8.27 9.17
C TRP A 263 -31.11 -7.96 9.59
N MET A 264 -30.76 -8.38 10.80
CA MET A 264 -29.44 -8.18 11.39
C MET A 264 -28.50 -9.33 11.05
N VAL A 265 -27.42 -9.06 10.32
CA VAL A 265 -26.32 -10.00 10.13
C VAL A 265 -25.43 -9.96 11.36
N SER A 266 -25.19 -11.14 11.96
CA SER A 266 -24.35 -11.30 13.15
C SER A 266 -23.25 -12.33 12.88
N ILE A 267 -21.99 -12.00 13.15
CA ILE A 267 -20.84 -12.89 12.96
C ILE A 267 -20.03 -12.95 14.26
N ARG A 268 -19.61 -14.17 14.62
CA ARG A 268 -18.75 -14.47 15.77
C ARG A 268 -17.55 -15.28 15.27
N TYR A 269 -16.34 -14.84 15.61
CA TYR A 269 -15.11 -15.55 15.26
C TYR A 269 -14.61 -16.39 16.45
N ASP A 270 -13.91 -17.48 16.16
CA ASP A 270 -13.09 -18.27 17.10
C ASP A 270 -13.79 -18.66 18.42
N GLY A 271 -15.08 -19.01 18.35
CA GLY A 271 -15.88 -19.41 19.51
C GLY A 271 -16.27 -18.26 20.46
N SER A 272 -16.04 -17.00 20.06
CA SER A 272 -16.47 -15.82 20.84
C SER A 272 -17.97 -15.84 21.13
N THR A 273 -18.34 -15.59 22.39
CA THR A 273 -19.74 -15.35 22.77
C THR A 273 -20.25 -13.99 22.31
N ASN A 274 -19.34 -13.04 22.09
CA ASN A 274 -19.66 -11.69 21.62
C ASN A 274 -19.71 -11.63 20.09
N GLU A 275 -20.66 -10.86 19.57
CA GLU A 275 -20.80 -10.56 18.16
C GLU A 275 -19.71 -9.58 17.71
N SER A 276 -18.81 -10.04 16.85
CA SER A 276 -17.73 -9.24 16.28
C SER A 276 -18.23 -8.35 15.13
N VAL A 277 -19.28 -8.80 14.45
CA VAL A 277 -20.05 -8.03 13.47
C VAL A 277 -21.52 -8.13 13.88
N ARG A 278 -22.23 -7.00 13.94
CA ARG A 278 -23.67 -6.93 14.14
C ARG A 278 -24.24 -5.69 13.46
N VAL A 279 -24.87 -5.85 12.31
CA VAL A 279 -25.22 -4.75 11.39
C VAL A 279 -26.42 -5.14 10.51
N PRO A 280 -27.31 -4.20 10.11
CA PRO A 280 -28.35 -4.48 9.13
C PRO A 280 -27.78 -5.04 7.82
N LEU A 281 -28.49 -5.98 7.20
CA LEU A 281 -28.08 -6.61 5.94
C LEU A 281 -27.84 -5.57 4.83
N GLY A 282 -28.72 -4.57 4.72
CA GLY A 282 -28.59 -3.47 3.76
C GLY A 282 -27.33 -2.64 4.00
N ASP A 283 -27.00 -2.32 5.26
CA ASP A 283 -25.80 -1.55 5.61
C ASP A 283 -24.53 -2.35 5.31
N LEU A 284 -24.49 -3.64 5.66
CA LEU A 284 -23.37 -4.55 5.36
C LEU A 284 -23.13 -4.68 3.84
N CYS A 285 -24.20 -4.75 3.05
CA CYS A 285 -24.15 -4.84 1.60
C CYS A 285 -24.01 -3.49 0.87
N GLY A 286 -23.67 -2.40 1.58
CA GLY A 286 -23.39 -1.10 0.96
C GLY A 286 -24.62 -0.34 0.44
N MET A 287 -25.81 -0.63 0.98
CA MET A 287 -27.10 0.00 0.64
C MET A 287 -27.66 0.94 1.73
N PRO A 288 -26.88 1.77 2.46
CA PRO A 288 -27.34 2.49 3.65
C PRO A 288 -28.31 3.65 3.35
N TRP A 289 -28.40 4.10 2.09
CA TRP A 289 -29.02 5.38 1.74
C TRP A 289 -30.53 5.38 1.50
N ARG A 290 -31.24 4.25 1.68
CA ARG A 290 -32.71 4.22 1.45
C ARG A 290 -33.54 5.00 2.49
N ARG A 291 -32.91 5.76 3.40
CA ARG A 291 -33.58 6.72 4.29
C ARG A 291 -34.06 7.95 3.51
N VAL A 292 -35.24 7.88 2.92
CA VAL A 292 -36.12 9.05 2.94
C VAL A 292 -36.66 9.15 4.37
N ARG A 293 -36.41 10.28 5.04
CA ARG A 293 -37.09 10.58 6.31
C ARG A 293 -38.57 10.85 5.99
N THR A 294 -39.45 9.98 6.45
CA THR A 294 -40.85 10.32 6.75
C THR A 294 -40.91 10.93 8.14
#